data_AF-A0A0M1P4M9-F1
#
_entry.id   AF-A0A0M1P4M9-F1
#
_cell.length_a   1.000
_cell.length_b   1.000
_cell.length_c   1.000
_cell.angle_alpha   90.00
_cell.angle_beta   90.00
_cell.angle_gamma   90.00
#
_symmetry.space_group_name_H-M   'P 1'
#
loop_
_entity.id
_entity.type
_entity.pdbx_description
1 polymer ?
#
loop_
_entity_poly.entity_id
_entity_poly.type
_entity_poly.pdbx_seq_one_letter_code
_entity_poly.pdbx_strand_id
1 'polypeptide(L)'
;MSIEKELQEELRQVADSMHYPSDLHGRVSQSYQHYVSNKRGRSPMKKRMIAGIIAAVILIPSAVFASSYLADEIFGSVKTMEQHGGSQESYDEIEGMLQAAKSKLTEEEFEEFMDLFKQMVQLKLKMTDEKGIKHMDKLTKEEQQQFEQLLPKLAPLFEKINGTANP
;
A
#
# COMPACT_ATOMS: atom_id res chain seq x y z
N MET A 1 -22.72 54.75 36.41
CA MET A 1 -22.70 54.52 34.96
C MET A 1 -21.33 54.98 34.46
N SER A 2 -20.69 54.21 33.56
CA SER A 2 -19.33 54.50 33.11
C SER A 2 -19.40 55.40 31.88
N ILE A 3 -18.80 56.59 31.96
CA ILE A 3 -18.73 57.60 30.89
C ILE A 3 -18.29 56.98 29.55
N GLU A 4 -17.44 55.96 29.59
CA GLU A 4 -17.00 55.20 28.41
C GLU A 4 -18.15 54.55 27.64
N LYS A 5 -19.17 54.03 28.35
CA LYS A 5 -20.32 53.38 27.71
C LYS A 5 -21.22 54.40 27.01
N GLU A 6 -21.45 55.53 27.66
CA GLU A 6 -22.22 56.65 27.10
C GLU A 6 -21.49 57.25 25.88
N LEU A 7 -20.18 57.42 25.98
CA LEU A 7 -19.35 57.86 24.84
C LEU A 7 -19.40 56.87 23.67
N GLN A 8 -19.37 55.56 23.94
CA GLN A 8 -19.44 54.53 22.91
C GLN A 8 -20.82 54.51 22.23
N GLU A 9 -21.89 54.72 22.99
CA GLU A 9 -23.26 54.79 22.45
C GLU A 9 -23.47 56.02 21.58
N GLU A 10 -23.02 57.20 22.03
CA GLU A 10 -23.07 58.45 21.24
C GLU A 10 -22.27 58.33 19.94
N LEU A 11 -21.06 57.78 19.99
CA LEU A 11 -20.24 57.57 18.80
C LEU A 11 -20.88 56.58 17.83
N ARG A 12 -21.55 55.54 18.35
CA ARG A 12 -22.26 54.56 17.54
C ARG A 12 -23.50 55.17 16.89
N GLN A 13 -24.26 55.99 17.61
CA GLN A 13 -25.41 56.71 17.07
C GLN A 13 -25.00 57.70 15.97
N VAL A 14 -23.88 58.40 16.16
CA VAL A 14 -23.30 59.29 15.15
C VAL A 14 -22.80 58.51 13.93
N ALA A 15 -22.18 57.34 14.13
CA ALA A 15 -21.78 56.46 13.02
C ALA A 15 -22.97 55.92 12.22
N ASP A 16 -24.05 55.52 12.90
CA ASP A 16 -25.26 54.99 12.26
C ASP A 16 -26.07 56.06 11.53
N SER A 17 -25.98 57.33 11.97
CA SER A 17 -26.60 58.48 11.30
C SER A 17 -25.79 59.03 10.11
N MET A 18 -24.53 58.62 9.95
CA MET A 18 -23.72 59.00 8.81
C MET A 18 -24.09 58.17 7.57
N HIS A 19 -24.50 58.86 6.52
CA HIS A 19 -24.75 58.24 5.22
C HIS A 19 -23.42 57.91 4.53
N TYR A 20 -23.01 56.63 4.58
CA TYR A 20 -21.81 56.17 3.90
C TYR A 20 -22.09 55.99 2.39
N PRO A 21 -21.17 56.40 1.49
CA PRO A 21 -21.31 56.09 0.08
C PRO A 21 -21.11 54.58 -0.13
N SER A 22 -22.08 53.92 -0.78
CA SER A 22 -22.11 52.47 -1.00
C SER A 22 -20.85 51.90 -1.68
N ASP A 23 -20.12 52.73 -2.43
CA ASP A 23 -18.88 52.36 -3.12
C ASP A 23 -17.64 52.25 -2.19
N LEU A 24 -17.72 52.82 -0.99
CA LEU A 24 -16.57 52.88 -0.07
C LEU A 24 -16.17 51.49 0.43
N HIS A 25 -17.14 50.61 0.65
CA HIS A 25 -16.86 49.23 1.07
C HIS A 25 -16.13 48.45 -0.02
N GLY A 26 -16.49 48.66 -1.30
CA GLY A 26 -15.81 48.05 -2.44
C GLY A 26 -14.36 48.52 -2.56
N ARG A 27 -14.12 49.83 -2.49
CA ARG A 27 -12.77 50.41 -2.58
C ARG A 27 -11.85 49.99 -1.43
N VAL A 28 -12.37 49.94 -0.20
CA VAL A 28 -11.59 49.50 0.96
C VAL A 28 -11.28 48.01 0.83
N SER A 29 -12.26 47.18 0.48
CA SER A 29 -12.05 45.73 0.29
C SER A 29 -11.01 45.44 -0.79
N GLN A 30 -11.07 46.15 -1.92
CA GLN A 30 -10.12 46.00 -3.03
C GLN A 30 -8.68 46.40 -2.63
N SER A 31 -8.52 47.50 -1.89
CA SER A 31 -7.19 47.92 -1.40
C SER A 31 -6.63 46.96 -0.35
N TYR A 32 -7.48 46.41 0.52
CA TYR A 32 -7.08 45.41 1.51
C TYR A 32 -6.69 44.09 0.85
N GLN A 33 -7.45 43.65 -0.15
CA GLN A 33 -7.18 42.44 -0.91
C GLN A 33 -5.83 42.55 -1.65
N HIS A 34 -5.55 43.71 -2.25
CA HIS A 34 -4.27 43.98 -2.92
C HIS A 34 -3.09 43.99 -1.92
N TYR A 35 -3.29 44.56 -0.72
CA TYR A 35 -2.28 44.55 0.34
C TYR A 35 -1.98 43.14 0.86
N VAL A 36 -3.03 42.34 1.13
CA VAL A 36 -2.90 40.96 1.60
C VAL A 36 -2.28 40.07 0.53
N SER A 37 -2.63 40.25 -0.75
CA SER A 37 -2.06 39.47 -1.85
C SER A 37 -0.59 39.81 -2.12
N ASN A 38 -0.17 41.07 -1.94
CA ASN A 38 1.23 41.46 -2.13
C ASN A 38 2.12 41.10 -0.92
N LYS A 39 1.56 41.04 0.31
CA LYS A 39 2.28 40.56 1.50
C LYS A 39 2.34 39.04 1.63
N ARG A 40 1.44 38.29 0.98
CA ARG A 40 1.66 36.86 0.69
C ARG A 40 2.70 36.78 -0.41
N GLY A 41 3.95 36.96 0.02
CA GLY A 41 5.14 36.91 -0.81
C GLY A 41 5.01 35.81 -1.85
N ARG A 42 5.35 36.18 -3.07
CA ARG A 42 5.52 35.34 -4.25
C ARG A 42 6.58 34.28 -3.94
N SER A 43 6.20 33.31 -3.11
CA SER A 43 7.03 32.19 -2.71
C SER A 43 7.19 31.30 -3.93
N PRO A 44 8.41 30.89 -4.30
CA PRO A 44 8.67 30.01 -5.43
C PRO A 44 8.26 28.55 -5.13
N MET A 45 7.10 28.35 -4.52
CA MET A 45 6.56 27.03 -4.14
C MET A 45 6.09 26.19 -5.33
N LYS A 46 6.04 26.74 -6.56
CA LYS A 46 5.72 25.94 -7.75
C LYS A 46 6.88 25.04 -8.20
N LYS A 47 8.13 25.36 -7.83
CA LYS A 47 9.30 24.54 -8.17
C LYS A 47 9.55 23.40 -7.17
N ARG A 48 8.96 23.45 -5.98
CA ARG A 48 9.12 22.41 -4.95
C ARG A 48 8.13 21.25 -5.07
N MET A 49 7.07 21.38 -5.87
CA MET A 49 6.18 20.24 -6.14
C MET A 49 6.73 19.25 -7.18
N ILE A 50 7.67 19.65 -8.03
CA ILE A 50 8.21 18.74 -9.08
C ILE A 50 9.30 17.81 -8.52
N ALA A 51 9.99 18.20 -7.44
CA ALA A 51 10.98 17.34 -6.78
C ALA A 51 10.36 16.21 -5.93
N GLY A 52 9.07 16.28 -5.60
CA GLY A 52 8.38 15.23 -4.85
C GLY A 52 7.94 14.03 -5.71
N ILE A 53 7.79 14.22 -7.02
CA ILE A 53 7.24 13.17 -7.92
C ILE A 53 8.32 12.17 -8.37
N ILE A 54 9.59 12.55 -8.42
CA ILE A 54 10.67 11.62 -8.80
C ILE A 54 11.07 10.70 -7.62
N ALA A 55 10.86 11.12 -6.37
CA ALA A 55 11.12 10.25 -5.21
C ALA A 55 10.08 9.12 -5.03
N ALA A 56 8.90 9.21 -5.67
CA ALA A 56 7.86 8.20 -5.55
C ALA A 56 8.08 6.97 -6.47
N VAL A 57 9.02 7.02 -7.42
CA VAL A 57 9.31 5.88 -8.31
C VAL A 57 10.40 4.95 -7.72
N ILE A 58 11.19 5.41 -6.74
CA ILE A 58 12.06 4.55 -5.92
C ILE A 58 11.37 4.19 -4.58
N LEU A 59 10.05 4.33 -4.55
CA LEU A 59 9.20 3.85 -3.46
C LEU A 59 8.22 2.85 -4.06
N ILE A 60 8.76 1.82 -4.73
CA ILE A 60 8.20 0.49 -4.49
C ILE A 60 8.23 0.38 -2.97
N PRO A 61 7.09 0.18 -2.29
CA PRO A 61 7.15 -0.31 -0.94
C PRO A 61 7.94 -1.62 -1.05
N SER A 62 9.25 -1.58 -0.81
CA SER A 62 9.86 -2.56 0.06
C SER A 62 9.14 -2.37 1.39
N ALA A 63 7.89 -2.85 1.42
CA ALA A 63 7.18 -3.19 2.60
C ALA A 63 8.11 -4.19 3.25
N VAL A 64 8.95 -3.68 4.14
CA VAL A 64 9.62 -4.48 5.13
C VAL A 64 8.48 -5.04 5.94
N PHE A 65 7.96 -6.18 5.48
CA PHE A 65 6.97 -6.98 6.15
C PHE A 65 7.65 -7.42 7.45
N ALA A 66 7.34 -6.70 8.52
CA ALA A 66 7.68 -7.06 9.90
C ALA A 66 6.63 -8.03 10.49
N SER A 67 5.85 -8.69 9.64
CA SER A 67 5.07 -9.87 10.01
C SER A 67 5.98 -11.09 9.98
N SER A 68 5.74 -12.09 10.85
CA SER A 68 6.29 -13.43 10.63
C SER A 68 6.06 -13.82 9.17
N TYR A 69 7.13 -14.21 8.48
CA TYR A 69 7.02 -14.71 7.12
C TYR A 69 6.25 -16.02 7.15
N LEU A 70 5.12 -16.09 6.45
CA LEU A 70 4.39 -17.34 6.26
C LEU A 70 5.23 -18.36 5.48
N ALA A 71 6.11 -17.85 4.61
CA ALA A 71 7.09 -18.65 3.88
C ALA A 71 8.10 -19.33 4.82
N ASP A 72 8.38 -18.80 6.01
CA ASP A 72 9.25 -19.50 6.98
C ASP A 72 8.60 -20.78 7.51
N GLU A 73 7.27 -20.90 7.53
CA GLU A 73 6.60 -22.13 7.96
C GLU A 73 6.73 -23.27 6.93
N ILE A 74 6.98 -22.91 5.67
CA ILE A 74 7.11 -23.84 4.54
C ILE A 74 8.59 -24.15 4.27
N PHE A 75 9.42 -23.11 4.18
CA PHE A 75 10.83 -23.23 3.81
C PHE A 75 11.78 -23.21 5.01
N GLY A 76 11.34 -22.71 6.16
CA GLY A 76 12.18 -22.50 7.36
C GLY A 76 12.96 -21.18 7.34
N SER A 77 13.51 -20.79 6.17
CA SER A 77 14.19 -19.52 5.96
C SER A 77 14.42 -19.24 4.47
N VAL A 78 14.79 -18.02 4.11
CA VAL A 78 15.28 -17.73 2.75
C VAL A 78 16.53 -18.55 2.38
N LYS A 79 17.40 -18.86 3.37
CA LYS A 79 18.67 -19.56 3.14
C LYS A 79 18.50 -20.99 2.65
N THR A 80 17.48 -21.71 3.13
CA THR A 80 17.17 -23.06 2.64
C THR A 80 16.69 -23.00 1.20
N MET A 81 15.96 -21.94 0.83
CA MET A 81 15.54 -21.75 -0.55
C MET A 81 16.72 -21.40 -1.47
N GLU A 82 17.65 -20.56 -1.02
CA GLU A 82 18.90 -20.24 -1.75
C GLU A 82 19.76 -21.49 -1.99
N GLN A 83 19.81 -22.43 -1.03
CA GLN A 83 20.50 -23.71 -1.20
C GLN A 83 19.92 -24.58 -2.32
N HIS A 84 18.63 -24.42 -2.63
CA HIS A 84 17.95 -25.12 -3.72
C HIS A 84 17.85 -24.28 -5.01
N GLY A 85 18.68 -23.25 -5.14
CA GLY A 85 18.72 -22.38 -6.33
C GLY A 85 17.59 -21.34 -6.38
N GLY A 86 16.90 -21.10 -5.27
CA GLY A 86 15.98 -19.99 -5.11
C GLY A 86 16.69 -18.65 -4.90
N SER A 87 15.98 -17.55 -5.08
CA SER A 87 16.45 -16.19 -4.82
C SER A 87 15.58 -15.53 -3.75
N GLN A 88 16.11 -14.52 -3.06
CA GLN A 88 15.31 -13.69 -2.16
C GLN A 88 14.06 -13.14 -2.83
N GLU A 89 14.15 -12.71 -4.10
CA GLU A 89 13.00 -12.20 -4.86
C GLU A 89 11.89 -13.26 -5.01
N SER A 90 12.23 -14.51 -5.30
CA SER A 90 11.25 -15.59 -5.36
C SER A 90 10.66 -15.93 -3.98
N TYR A 91 11.39 -15.66 -2.90
CA TYR A 91 10.93 -15.90 -1.54
C TYR A 91 9.88 -14.84 -1.18
N ASP A 92 10.18 -13.58 -1.49
CA ASP A 92 9.27 -12.46 -1.32
C ASP A 92 8.00 -12.59 -2.19
N GLU A 93 8.13 -13.11 -3.42
CA GLU A 93 6.98 -13.42 -4.29
C GLU A 93 6.05 -14.47 -3.68
N ILE A 94 6.62 -15.55 -3.13
CA ILE A 94 5.84 -16.59 -2.46
C ILE A 94 5.21 -16.02 -1.19
N GLU A 95 5.94 -15.24 -0.39
CA GLU A 95 5.37 -14.59 0.80
C GLU A 95 4.18 -13.70 0.43
N GLY A 96 4.32 -12.86 -0.61
CA GLY A 96 3.23 -12.02 -1.10
C GLY A 96 1.99 -12.82 -1.50
N MET A 97 2.20 -13.97 -2.15
CA MET A 97 1.12 -14.89 -2.52
C MET A 97 0.45 -15.54 -1.31
N LEU A 98 1.22 -15.97 -0.29
CA LEU A 98 0.68 -16.53 0.95
C LEU A 98 -0.12 -15.50 1.74
N GLN A 99 0.36 -14.26 1.81
CA GLN A 99 -0.35 -13.15 2.46
C GLN A 99 -1.65 -12.81 1.71
N ALA A 100 -1.60 -12.78 0.37
CA ALA A 100 -2.79 -12.60 -0.46
C ALA A 100 -3.81 -13.74 -0.22
N ALA A 101 -3.33 -14.97 -0.04
CA ALA A 101 -4.17 -16.11 0.27
C ALA A 101 -4.85 -15.97 1.63
N LYS A 102 -4.09 -15.66 2.68
CA LYS A 102 -4.64 -15.41 4.01
C LYS A 102 -5.68 -14.30 4.05
N SER A 103 -5.52 -13.28 3.19
CA SER A 103 -6.47 -12.17 3.11
C SER A 103 -7.75 -12.49 2.32
N LYS A 104 -7.71 -13.45 1.39
CA LYS A 104 -8.82 -13.74 0.46
C LYS A 104 -9.57 -15.03 0.78
N LEU A 105 -8.90 -16.01 1.36
CA LEU A 105 -9.46 -17.30 1.76
C LEU A 105 -10.00 -17.22 3.18
N THR A 106 -10.93 -18.12 3.52
CA THR A 106 -11.29 -18.34 4.93
C THR A 106 -10.15 -19.04 5.67
N GLU A 107 -10.19 -19.03 7.00
CA GLU A 107 -9.15 -19.67 7.84
C GLU A 107 -9.00 -21.17 7.52
N GLU A 108 -10.12 -21.87 7.32
CA GLU A 108 -10.18 -23.28 6.93
C GLU A 108 -9.57 -23.52 5.54
N GLU A 109 -9.94 -22.70 4.56
CA GLU A 109 -9.40 -22.78 3.19
C GLU A 109 -7.92 -22.43 3.13
N PHE A 110 -7.47 -21.50 3.98
CA PHE A 110 -6.08 -21.11 4.10
C PHE A 110 -5.22 -22.19 4.75
N GLU A 111 -5.70 -22.86 5.80
CA GLU A 111 -5.03 -24.02 6.38
C GLU A 111 -4.90 -25.17 5.38
N GLU A 112 -5.97 -25.50 4.65
CA GLU A 112 -5.91 -26.50 3.58
C GLU A 112 -4.93 -26.11 2.48
N PHE A 113 -4.95 -24.84 2.05
CA PHE A 113 -4.01 -24.31 1.07
C PHE A 113 -2.57 -24.43 1.55
N MET A 114 -2.28 -24.05 2.80
CA MET A 114 -0.94 -24.13 3.39
C MET A 114 -0.43 -25.57 3.45
N ASP A 115 -1.26 -26.53 3.87
CA ASP A 115 -0.88 -27.94 3.93
C ASP A 115 -0.60 -28.51 2.51
N LEU A 116 -1.51 -28.28 1.56
CA LEU A 116 -1.36 -28.73 0.18
C LEU A 116 -0.15 -28.07 -0.51
N PHE A 117 0.06 -26.78 -0.28
CA PHE A 117 1.19 -26.04 -0.83
C PHE A 117 2.52 -26.51 -0.24
N LYS A 118 2.57 -26.79 1.07
CA LYS A 118 3.74 -27.37 1.73
C LYS A 118 4.10 -28.73 1.15
N GLN A 119 3.12 -29.61 0.95
CA GLN A 119 3.33 -30.91 0.30
C GLN A 119 3.87 -30.73 -1.13
N MET A 120 3.28 -29.82 -1.90
CA MET A 120 3.72 -29.50 -3.26
C MET A 120 5.16 -28.99 -3.30
N VAL A 121 5.51 -28.07 -2.38
CA VAL A 121 6.86 -27.50 -2.26
C VAL A 121 7.86 -28.57 -1.83
N GLN A 122 7.54 -29.46 -0.89
CA GLN A 122 8.45 -30.53 -0.48
C GLN A 122 8.76 -31.50 -1.63
N LEU A 123 7.75 -31.90 -2.40
CA LEU A 123 7.93 -32.70 -3.62
C LEU A 123 8.78 -31.93 -4.65
N LYS A 124 8.54 -30.63 -4.78
CA LYS A 124 9.29 -29.75 -5.67
C LYS A 124 10.75 -29.55 -5.25
N LEU A 125 11.04 -29.46 -3.96
CA LEU A 125 12.39 -29.37 -3.42
C LEU A 125 13.15 -30.68 -3.64
N LYS A 126 12.49 -31.85 -3.53
CA LYS A 126 13.10 -33.14 -3.87
C LYS A 126 13.50 -33.26 -5.35
N MET A 127 12.71 -32.70 -6.28
CA MET A 127 13.10 -32.68 -7.70
C MET A 127 14.13 -31.59 -8.05
N THR A 128 14.21 -30.54 -7.26
CA THR A 128 15.04 -29.37 -7.60
C THR A 128 16.44 -29.56 -7.01
N ASP A 129 17.42 -29.74 -7.88
CA ASP A 129 18.82 -29.81 -7.47
C ASP A 129 19.32 -28.44 -6.97
N GLU A 130 20.49 -28.40 -6.33
CA GLU A 130 21.10 -27.17 -5.78
C GLU A 130 21.25 -26.03 -6.81
N LYS A 131 21.18 -26.35 -8.11
CA LYS A 131 21.22 -25.39 -9.23
C LYS A 131 19.85 -24.91 -9.72
N GLY A 132 18.75 -25.26 -9.05
CA GLY A 132 17.40 -24.95 -9.51
C GLY A 132 16.91 -25.82 -10.69
N ILE A 133 17.66 -26.85 -11.07
CA ILE A 133 17.33 -27.74 -12.19
C ILE A 133 16.35 -28.80 -11.71
N LYS A 134 15.18 -28.87 -12.35
CA LYS A 134 14.14 -29.86 -12.05
C LYS A 134 14.50 -31.20 -12.68
N HIS A 135 14.82 -32.19 -11.86
CA HIS A 135 15.01 -33.57 -12.29
C HIS A 135 13.74 -34.35 -12.03
N MET A 136 12.90 -34.49 -13.07
CA MET A 136 11.68 -35.28 -12.99
C MET A 136 11.96 -36.76 -12.71
N ASP A 137 13.14 -37.26 -13.10
CA ASP A 137 13.65 -38.61 -12.81
C ASP A 137 13.98 -38.87 -11.33
N LYS A 138 14.04 -37.83 -10.47
CA LYS A 138 14.28 -38.01 -9.03
C LYS A 138 13.02 -38.40 -8.25
N LEU A 139 11.81 -38.12 -8.79
CA LEU A 139 10.57 -38.55 -8.14
C LEU A 139 10.19 -39.96 -8.54
N THR A 140 9.66 -40.71 -7.59
CA THR A 140 8.97 -41.96 -7.90
C THR A 140 7.67 -41.68 -8.64
N LYS A 141 7.14 -42.67 -9.37
CA LYS A 141 5.88 -42.52 -10.11
C LYS A 141 4.72 -42.16 -9.18
N GLU A 142 4.76 -42.66 -7.96
CA GLU A 142 3.80 -42.39 -6.91
C GLU A 142 3.84 -40.92 -6.47
N GLU A 143 5.03 -40.34 -6.27
CA GLU A 143 5.21 -38.93 -5.92
C GLU A 143 4.77 -37.99 -7.06
N GLN A 144 5.03 -38.36 -8.32
CA GLN A 144 4.53 -37.62 -9.49
C GLN A 144 3.00 -37.63 -9.53
N GLN A 145 2.40 -38.79 -9.27
CA GLN A 145 0.95 -38.95 -9.27
C GLN A 145 0.29 -38.19 -8.11
N GLN A 146 0.95 -38.11 -6.95
CA GLN A 146 0.53 -37.25 -5.85
C GLN A 146 0.58 -35.78 -6.25
N PHE A 147 1.66 -35.33 -6.89
CA PHE A 147 1.77 -33.96 -7.40
C PHE A 147 0.65 -33.63 -8.40
N GLU A 148 0.35 -34.54 -9.33
CA GLU A 148 -0.76 -34.39 -10.28
C GLU A 148 -2.14 -34.33 -9.61
N GLN A 149 -2.33 -35.00 -8.47
CA GLN A 149 -3.58 -34.92 -7.70
C GLN A 149 -3.67 -33.67 -6.81
N LEU A 150 -2.54 -33.10 -6.41
CA LEU A 150 -2.49 -31.85 -5.65
C LEU A 150 -2.84 -30.64 -6.54
N LEU A 151 -2.36 -30.63 -7.80
CA LEU A 151 -2.64 -29.58 -8.78
C LEU A 151 -4.13 -29.18 -8.91
N PRO A 152 -5.08 -30.10 -9.18
CA PRO A 152 -6.49 -29.75 -9.31
C PRO A 152 -7.14 -29.29 -8.00
N LYS A 153 -6.56 -29.64 -6.84
CA LYS A 153 -7.03 -29.16 -5.53
C LYS A 153 -6.53 -27.75 -5.23
N LEU A 154 -5.27 -27.45 -5.57
CA LEU A 154 -4.71 -26.10 -5.42
C LEU A 154 -5.25 -25.12 -6.49
N ALA A 155 -5.60 -25.58 -7.68
CA ALA A 155 -6.08 -24.73 -8.77
C ALA A 155 -7.22 -23.76 -8.38
N PRO A 156 -8.36 -24.22 -7.82
CA PRO A 156 -9.45 -23.32 -7.42
C PRO A 156 -9.05 -22.36 -6.29
N LEU A 157 -8.17 -22.78 -5.38
CA LEU A 157 -7.64 -21.92 -4.32
C LEU A 157 -6.76 -20.82 -4.92
N PHE A 158 -5.86 -21.16 -5.84
CA PHE A 158 -5.04 -20.17 -6.55
C PHE A 158 -5.85 -19.20 -7.39
N GLU A 159 -6.91 -19.65 -8.05
CA GLU A 159 -7.81 -18.77 -8.80
C GLU A 159 -8.47 -17.73 -7.88
N LYS A 160 -8.94 -18.16 -6.70
CA LYS A 160 -9.47 -17.25 -5.67
C LYS A 160 -8.39 -16.24 -5.21
N ILE A 161 -7.16 -16.71 -4.98
CA ILE A 161 -6.04 -15.89 -4.51
C ILE A 161 -5.62 -14.87 -5.57
N ASN A 162 -5.49 -15.28 -6.84
CA ASN A 162 -5.03 -14.42 -7.92
C ASN A 162 -6.13 -13.50 -8.47
N GLY A 163 -7.40 -13.75 -8.15
CA GLY A 163 -8.50 -12.87 -8.52
C GLY A 163 -8.72 -12.80 -10.04
N THR A 164 -8.24 -13.77 -10.82
CA THR A 164 -8.64 -13.95 -12.20
C THR A 164 -10.03 -14.57 -12.23
N ALA A 165 -11.03 -13.80 -11.80
CA ALA A 165 -12.34 -13.92 -12.41
C ALA A 165 -12.12 -13.67 -13.90
N ASN A 166 -12.05 -14.74 -14.69
CA ASN A 166 -12.19 -14.62 -16.13
C ASN A 166 -13.52 -13.88 -16.37
N PRO A 167 -13.51 -12.70 -17.03
CA PRO A 167 -14.74 -12.04 -17.43
C PRO A 167 -15.55 -12.88 -18.42
#